data_AF-A0A2E0C6Q4-F1
#
_entry.id   AF-A0A2E0C6Q4-F1
#
_cell.length_a   1.000
_cell.length_b   1.000
_cell.length_c   1.000
_cell.angle_alpha   90.00
_cell.angle_beta   90.00
_cell.angle_gamma   90.00
#
_symmetry.space_group_name_H-M   'P 1'
#
loop_
_entity.id
_entity.type
_entity.pdbx_description
1 polymer ?
#
loop_
_entity_poly.entity_id
_entity_poly.type
_entity_poly.pdbx_seq_one_letter_code
_entity_poly.pdbx_strand_id
1 'polypeptide(L)' 'KKGVNYKRRSALCLETQHFPNSPNQNGFPSTILEPNEKYYSICIYKFGVEK' A
#
# COMPACT_ATOMS: atom_id res chain seq x y z
N LYS A 1 7.45 4.47 -22.30
CA LYS A 1 7.95 5.86 -22.03
C LYS A 1 9.10 6.17 -22.96
N LYS A 2 9.11 7.29 -23.70
CA LYS A 2 10.14 7.59 -24.73
C LYS A 2 10.43 6.39 -25.69
N GLY A 3 9.37 5.71 -26.15
CA GLY A 3 9.50 4.49 -26.99
C GLY A 3 9.85 3.20 -26.25
N VAL A 4 10.11 3.23 -24.94
CA VAL A 4 10.44 2.01 -24.17
C VAL A 4 9.20 1.13 -23.99
N ASN A 5 9.33 -0.13 -24.41
CA ASN A 5 8.43 -1.24 -24.12
C ASN A 5 8.76 -1.82 -22.73
N TYR A 6 7.77 -1.85 -21.84
CA TYR A 6 7.92 -2.42 -20.51
C TYR A 6 7.68 -3.93 -20.55
N LYS A 7 8.76 -4.69 -20.39
CA LYS A 7 8.70 -6.16 -20.32
C LYS A 7 7.98 -6.61 -19.05
N ARG A 8 7.45 -7.84 -19.08
CA ARG A 8 6.83 -8.48 -17.91
C ARG A 8 7.76 -8.38 -16.68
N ARG A 9 7.23 -7.90 -15.55
CA ARG A 9 7.95 -7.68 -14.27
C ARG A 9 9.04 -6.59 -14.31
N SER A 10 8.90 -5.59 -15.18
CA SER A 10 9.83 -4.45 -15.23
C SER A 10 9.72 -3.47 -14.06
N ALA A 11 8.76 -3.68 -13.16
CA ALA A 11 8.49 -2.86 -12.01
C ALA A 11 7.84 -3.70 -10.91
N LEU A 12 7.75 -3.13 -9.72
CA LEU A 12 7.10 -3.69 -8.56
C LEU A 12 6.15 -2.65 -7.96
N CYS A 13 5.08 -3.12 -7.34
CA CYS A 13 4.18 -2.30 -6.55
C CYS A 13 4.44 -2.56 -5.07
N LEU A 14 4.56 -1.51 -4.28
CA LEU A 14 4.63 -1.56 -2.82
C LEU A 14 3.43 -0.79 -2.29
N GLU A 15 2.38 -1.53 -1.92
CA GLU A 15 1.07 -0.99 -1.58
C GLU A 15 0.86 -1.18 -0.07
N THR A 16 1.09 -0.13 0.71
CA THR A 16 0.81 -0.13 2.15
C THR A 16 -0.69 0.05 2.36
N GLN A 17 -1.33 -0.98 2.90
CA GLN A 17 -2.77 -1.00 3.10
C GLN A 17 -3.17 -2.03 4.17
N HIS A 18 -4.45 -2.01 4.54
CA HIS A 18 -5.07 -3.10 5.30
C HIS A 18 -5.16 -4.36 4.43
N PHE A 19 -5.44 -5.50 5.06
CA PHE A 19 -5.51 -6.75 4.33
C PHE A 19 -6.61 -6.73 3.24
N PRO A 20 -6.35 -7.35 2.07
CA PRO A 20 -7.40 -7.55 1.09
C PRO A 20 -8.59 -8.26 1.71
N ASN A 21 -9.80 -7.81 1.37
CA ASN A 21 -11.05 -8.39 1.85
C ASN A 21 -11.35 -8.18 3.35
N SER A 22 -10.65 -7.29 4.07
CA SER A 22 -10.90 -6.99 5.50
C SER A 22 -12.37 -6.79 5.87
N PRO A 23 -13.23 -6.09 5.10
CA PRO A 23 -14.64 -5.94 5.46
C PRO A 23 -15.43 -7.25 5.58
N ASN A 24 -14.98 -8.32 4.92
CA ASN A 24 -15.64 -9.63 4.90
C ASN A 24 -14.91 -10.70 5.71
N GLN A 25 -13.85 -10.34 6.43
CA GLN A 25 -13.01 -11.26 7.17
C GLN A 25 -12.99 -10.85 8.64
N ASN A 26 -13.88 -11.44 9.45
CA ASN A 26 -14.10 -11.04 10.84
C ASN A 26 -12.84 -11.12 11.74
N GLY A 27 -11.82 -11.89 11.36
CA GLY A 27 -10.56 -11.97 12.08
C GLY A 27 -9.49 -10.95 11.66
N PHE A 28 -9.75 -10.13 10.64
CA PHE A 28 -8.80 -9.11 10.17
C PHE A 28 -9.00 -7.80 10.94
N PRO A 29 -7.96 -6.94 11.02
CA PRO A 29 -8.13 -5.60 11.52
C PRO A 29 -9.27 -4.89 10.76
N SER A 30 -10.14 -4.23 11.53
CA SER A 30 -11.26 -3.48 10.96
C SER A 30 -10.76 -2.38 10.02
N THR A 31 -11.56 -2.11 9.00
CA THR A 31 -11.36 -0.99 8.06
C THR A 31 -12.51 0.02 8.14
N ILE A 32 -13.42 -0.16 9.10
CA ILE A 32 -14.53 0.76 9.37
C ILE A 32 -13.96 1.97 10.12
N LEU A 33 -14.41 3.15 9.71
CA LEU A 33 -14.18 4.42 10.40
C LEU A 33 -15.55 4.97 10.81
N GLU A 34 -15.76 5.16 12.10
CA GLU A 34 -17.02 5.66 12.64
C GLU A 34 -17.08 7.21 12.61
N PRO A 35 -18.29 7.81 12.72
CA PRO A 35 -18.42 9.26 12.82
C PRO A 35 -17.56 9.85 13.94
N ASN A 36 -16.84 10.94 13.63
CA ASN A 36 -15.90 11.65 14.51
C ASN A 36 -14.58 10.92 14.80
N GLU A 37 -14.36 9.71 14.27
CA GLU A 37 -13.05 9.08 14.31
C GLU A 37 -12.09 9.73 13.30
N LYS A 38 -10.80 9.65 13.61
CA LYS A 38 -9.73 10.11 12.73
C LYS A 38 -9.00 8.92 12.16
N TYR A 39 -9.10 8.74 10.85
CA TYR A 39 -8.24 7.83 10.12
C TYR A 39 -6.82 8.41 10.03
N TYR A 40 -5.82 7.56 10.29
CA TYR A 40 -4.42 7.92 10.14
C TYR A 40 -3.63 6.77 9.52
N SER A 41 -2.84 7.07 8.49
CA SER A 41 -1.91 6.13 7.86
C SER A 41 -0.71 6.91 7.32
N ILE A 42 0.47 6.30 7.40
CA ILE A 42 1.72 6.91 6.97
C ILE A 42 2.60 5.87 6.26
N CYS A 43 3.13 6.25 5.10
CA CYS A 43 4.04 5.42 4.32
C CYS A 43 5.26 6.25 3.93
N ILE A 44 6.44 5.84 4.36
CA ILE A 44 7.70 6.55 4.09
C ILE A 44 8.64 5.61 3.33
N TYR A 45 8.97 5.97 2.09
CA TYR A 45 10.06 5.36 1.34
C TYR A 45 11.32 6.23 1.48
N LYS A 46 12.30 5.75 2.27
CA LYS A 46 13.58 6.42 2.46
C LYS A 46 14.69 5.56 1.85
N PHE A 47 15.39 6.13 0.88
CA PHE A 47 16.52 5.49 0.21
C PHE A 47 17.84 6.11 0.66
N GLY A 48 18.89 5.31 0.59
CA GLY A 48 20.27 5.71 0.85
C GLY A 48 21.20 4.78 0.09
N VAL A 49 22.50 5.10 0.11
CA VAL A 49 23.54 4.22 -0.40
C VAL A 49 24.58 4.02 0.70
N GLU A 50 25.09 2.81 0.84
CA GLU A 50 26.27 2.54 1.67
C GLU A 50 27.53 2.79 0.84
N LYS A 51 28.63 3.15 1.52
CA LYS A 51 29.94 3.36 0.90
C LYS A 51 30.68 2.05 0.71
#